data_AF-A0A314UMA8-F1
#
_entry.id   AF-A0A314UMA8-F1
#
_cell.length_a   1.000
_cell.length_b   1.000
_cell.length_c   1.000
_cell.angle_alpha   90.00
_cell.angle_beta   90.00
_cell.angle_gamma   90.00
#
_symmetry.space_group_name_H-M   'P 1'
#
loop_
_entity.id
_entity.type
_entity.pdbx_description
1 polymer ?
#
loop_
_entity_poly.entity_id
_entity_poly.type
_entity_poly.pdbx_seq_one_letter_code
_entity_poly.pdbx_strand_id
1 'polypeptide(L)'
;MASTLSCRAKAIRALSSPTIIRRRLPLVGAFCVLSLGISNLFPALSFSAFKTGSAQSLFPLLRSKFGSQAAAVHSGKMEGSSTTVPSIVVYVTVPNKEAGKKLAESLVREKLAACVNLVPGIESVYWWNGEVQTDSEELLIIKTRQSLFEALTEHVKANHPYDVPEVIALPIKAGSLQYLEWVKNSTRD
;
A
#
# COMPACT_ATOMS: atom_id res chain seq x y z
N MET A 1 -17.61 -20.28 31.78
CA MET A 1 -17.34 -18.84 31.95
C MET A 1 -16.78 -18.33 30.63
N ALA A 2 -17.65 -17.82 29.75
CA ALA A 2 -17.24 -17.26 28.46
C ALA A 2 -16.90 -15.79 28.68
N SER A 3 -15.61 -15.47 28.73
CA SER A 3 -15.14 -14.09 28.75
C SER A 3 -15.53 -13.45 27.42
N THR A 4 -16.43 -12.47 27.46
CA THR A 4 -16.86 -11.69 26.30
C THR A 4 -15.69 -10.86 25.80
N LEU A 5 -14.98 -11.37 24.80
CA LEU A 5 -13.94 -10.64 24.07
C LEU A 5 -14.65 -9.50 23.31
N SER A 6 -14.35 -8.26 23.68
CA SER A 6 -14.93 -7.06 23.04
C SER A 6 -14.00 -6.59 21.92
N CYS A 7 -14.47 -6.73 20.68
CA CYS A 7 -13.85 -6.07 19.52
C CYS A 7 -14.17 -4.56 19.48
N ARG A 8 -14.94 -4.02 20.42
CA ARG A 8 -15.27 -2.60 20.44
C ARG A 8 -14.16 -1.80 21.11
N ALA A 9 -13.79 -0.66 20.51
CA ALA A 9 -12.85 0.30 21.10
C ALA A 9 -13.25 0.61 22.53
N LYS A 10 -12.29 0.53 23.46
CA LYS A 10 -12.46 1.10 24.80
C LYS A 10 -12.80 2.58 24.64
N ALA A 11 -14.02 2.95 25.02
CA ALA A 11 -14.42 4.34 25.11
C ALA A 11 -13.55 5.02 26.17
N ILE A 12 -12.60 5.83 25.74
CA ILE A 12 -11.90 6.76 26.63
C ILE A 12 -12.97 7.77 27.08
N ARG A 13 -13.38 7.69 28.36
CA ARG A 13 -14.29 8.65 28.99
C ARG A 13 -13.64 10.04 28.99
N ALA A 14 -13.86 10.82 27.94
CA ALA A 14 -13.70 12.26 27.98
C ALA A 14 -14.92 12.84 28.69
N LEU A 15 -14.73 13.35 29.90
CA LEU A 15 -15.70 14.20 30.58
C LEU A 15 -15.76 15.53 29.82
N SER A 16 -16.81 15.75 29.03
CA SER A 16 -17.18 17.08 28.55
C SER A 16 -18.58 17.43 29.04
N SER A 17 -18.65 18.48 29.87
CA SER A 17 -19.88 19.07 30.38
C SER A 17 -20.70 19.73 29.26
N PRO A 18 -22.04 19.85 29.42
CA PRO A 18 -22.90 20.36 28.36
C PRO A 18 -23.02 21.88 28.41
N THR A 19 -22.85 22.55 27.27
CA THR A 19 -23.30 23.93 27.07
C THR A 19 -24.42 23.93 26.04
N ILE A 20 -25.60 24.35 26.50
CA ILE A 20 -26.85 24.54 25.75
C ILE A 20 -26.76 25.88 24.96
N ILE A 21 -27.65 26.06 23.95
CA ILE A 21 -28.07 27.32 23.27
C ILE A 21 -27.38 27.51 21.90
N ARG A 22 -28.04 27.75 20.74
CA ARG A 22 -29.44 27.84 20.28
C ARG A 22 -29.44 27.65 18.74
N ARG A 23 -30.57 27.17 18.21
CA ARG A 23 -30.91 27.06 16.78
C ARG A 23 -30.99 28.42 16.08
N ARG A 24 -30.55 28.51 14.81
CA ARG A 24 -31.15 29.39 13.77
C ARG A 24 -31.23 28.64 12.44
N LEU A 25 -32.39 28.77 11.81
CA LEU A 25 -32.83 28.16 10.55
C LEU A 25 -32.13 28.75 9.30
N PRO A 26 -32.26 28.10 8.12
CA PRO A 26 -31.62 28.50 6.88
C PRO A 26 -32.40 29.59 6.14
N LEU A 27 -31.69 30.46 5.42
CA LEU A 27 -32.27 31.43 4.49
C LEU A 27 -32.07 30.96 3.05
N VAL A 28 -33.18 30.96 2.34
CA VAL A 28 -33.42 30.62 0.94
C VAL A 28 -32.91 31.74 0.02
N GLY A 29 -32.40 31.38 -1.17
CA GLY A 29 -32.18 32.28 -2.31
C GLY A 29 -31.22 31.65 -3.33
N ALA A 30 -31.67 30.80 -4.26
CA ALA A 30 -32.32 31.13 -5.54
C ALA A 30 -31.33 31.57 -6.66
N PHE A 31 -31.27 30.71 -7.69
CA PHE A 31 -31.13 31.00 -9.13
C PHE A 31 -29.98 31.89 -9.64
N CYS A 32 -29.10 31.31 -10.47
CA CYS A 32 -29.05 31.69 -11.88
C CYS A 32 -28.29 30.65 -12.74
N VAL A 33 -28.95 30.22 -13.82
CA VAL A 33 -28.46 29.34 -14.87
C VAL A 33 -27.89 30.21 -15.98
N LEU A 34 -26.66 29.99 -16.42
CA LEU A 34 -26.20 30.46 -17.74
C LEU A 34 -25.29 29.41 -18.39
N SER A 35 -25.89 28.67 -19.32
CA SER A 35 -25.23 27.87 -20.35
C SER A 35 -24.87 28.77 -21.53
N LEU A 36 -23.60 28.81 -21.91
CA LEU A 36 -23.09 29.19 -23.23
C LEU A 36 -21.81 28.35 -23.41
N GLY A 37 -21.67 27.41 -24.34
CA GLY A 37 -21.99 27.46 -25.75
C GLY A 37 -20.68 27.53 -26.55
N ILE A 38 -19.92 26.43 -26.62
CA ILE A 38 -18.71 26.34 -27.46
C ILE A 38 -19.07 25.55 -28.72
N SER A 39 -19.30 26.29 -29.80
CA SER A 39 -19.49 25.77 -31.15
C SER A 39 -18.16 25.58 -31.87
N ASN A 40 -18.09 24.44 -32.57
CA ASN A 40 -17.19 24.00 -33.62
C ASN A 40 -16.54 25.10 -34.48
N LEU A 41 -15.28 24.88 -34.88
CA LEU A 41 -14.81 25.19 -36.24
C LEU A 41 -13.59 24.30 -36.62
N PHE A 42 -13.83 23.33 -37.51
CA PHE A 42 -12.86 22.75 -38.44
C PHE A 42 -12.56 23.80 -39.54
N PRO A 43 -11.40 23.79 -40.22
CA PRO A 43 -11.27 22.94 -41.42
C PRO A 43 -9.89 22.33 -41.70
N ALA A 44 -9.97 21.28 -42.51
CA ALA A 44 -8.89 20.56 -43.18
C ALA A 44 -8.12 21.42 -44.20
N LEU A 45 -6.83 21.10 -44.40
CA LEU A 45 -6.09 21.36 -45.64
C LEU A 45 -5.19 20.16 -46.00
N SER A 46 -5.69 19.38 -46.95
CA SER A 46 -5.11 18.78 -48.16
C SER A 46 -3.62 18.41 -48.32
N PHE A 47 -3.44 17.17 -48.85
CA PHE A 47 -2.61 16.71 -50.00
C PHE A 47 -1.19 17.29 -50.20
N SER A 48 -0.11 16.52 -50.33
CA SER A 48 0.24 15.55 -51.40
C SER A 48 1.53 14.77 -50.98
N ALA A 49 1.69 13.46 -51.11
CA ALA A 49 1.88 12.60 -52.29
C ALA A 49 3.28 12.71 -52.98
N PHE A 50 3.91 11.53 -53.22
CA PHE A 50 5.02 11.18 -54.14
C PHE A 50 6.47 11.49 -53.67
N LYS A 51 7.54 10.69 -53.91
CA LYS A 51 7.76 9.45 -54.67
C LYS A 51 9.12 8.81 -54.26
N THR A 52 9.27 7.55 -54.66
CA THR A 52 10.40 6.62 -54.67
C THR A 52 11.67 7.04 -55.45
N GLY A 53 12.84 6.49 -55.07
CA GLY A 53 14.08 6.30 -55.88
C GLY A 53 15.30 6.05 -54.96
N SER A 54 15.91 4.86 -54.86
CA SER A 54 16.73 4.05 -55.79
C SER A 54 18.11 4.62 -56.14
N ALA A 55 19.18 3.97 -55.62
CA ALA A 55 20.53 3.69 -56.21
C ALA A 55 21.54 3.44 -55.04
N GLN A 56 22.07 2.22 -54.78
CA GLN A 56 23.23 1.53 -55.41
C GLN A 56 24.46 2.44 -55.57
N SER A 57 25.73 2.12 -55.26
CA SER A 57 26.54 1.02 -54.72
C SER A 57 27.94 1.67 -54.45
N LEU A 58 28.91 1.17 -53.65
CA LEU A 58 29.95 0.18 -54.00
C LEU A 58 31.09 0.33 -52.93
N PHE A 59 31.45 -0.79 -52.29
CA PHE A 59 32.68 -1.30 -51.61
C PHE A 59 34.01 -0.46 -51.51
N PRO A 60 35.09 -0.84 -50.75
CA PRO A 60 35.43 -2.15 -50.15
C PRO A 60 36.11 -2.21 -48.74
N LEU A 61 36.04 -3.41 -48.14
CA LEU A 61 37.15 -4.22 -47.57
C LEU A 61 38.23 -3.55 -46.67
N LEU A 62 38.16 -3.80 -45.35
CA LEU A 62 39.38 -4.06 -44.57
C LEU A 62 39.17 -5.18 -43.54
N ARG A 63 39.92 -6.26 -43.77
CA ARG A 63 40.09 -7.46 -42.97
C ARG A 63 41.07 -7.18 -41.85
N SER A 64 40.72 -7.47 -40.60
CA SER A 64 41.71 -7.84 -39.59
C SER A 64 41.11 -8.78 -38.54
N LYS A 65 41.69 -9.98 -38.50
CA LYS A 65 41.52 -11.00 -37.46
C LYS A 65 42.08 -10.45 -36.15
N PHE A 66 41.35 -10.55 -35.04
CA PHE A 66 42.00 -10.77 -33.74
C PHE A 66 41.06 -11.46 -32.75
N GLY A 67 41.47 -12.64 -32.30
CA GLY A 67 41.22 -13.14 -30.94
C GLY A 67 39.80 -13.60 -30.60
N SER A 68 39.48 -14.85 -30.96
CA SER A 68 38.54 -15.66 -30.18
C SER A 68 39.18 -15.98 -28.82
N GLN A 69 39.00 -15.13 -27.82
CA GLN A 69 39.13 -15.55 -26.42
C GLN A 69 37.82 -16.19 -26.01
N ALA A 70 37.77 -17.52 -26.09
CA ALA A 70 36.84 -18.31 -25.30
C ALA A 70 37.20 -18.08 -23.83
N ALA A 71 36.52 -17.12 -23.20
CA ALA A 71 36.50 -17.03 -21.76
C ALA A 71 35.85 -18.32 -21.25
N ALA A 72 36.67 -19.21 -20.71
CA ALA A 72 36.22 -20.27 -19.85
C ALA A 72 35.44 -19.61 -18.71
N VAL A 73 34.11 -19.63 -18.81
CA VAL A 73 33.24 -19.31 -17.70
C VAL A 73 33.50 -20.39 -16.67
N HIS A 74 34.34 -20.05 -15.70
CA HIS A 74 34.43 -20.76 -14.44
C HIS A 74 33.00 -20.78 -13.90
N SER A 75 32.38 -21.96 -13.98
CA SER A 75 31.16 -22.29 -13.26
C SER A 75 31.54 -22.36 -11.78
N GLY A 76 31.79 -21.20 -11.19
CA GLY A 76 31.80 -21.02 -9.76
C GLY A 76 30.37 -21.19 -9.32
N LYS A 77 30.06 -22.36 -8.77
CA LYS A 77 28.85 -22.61 -8.00
C LYS A 77 28.91 -21.68 -6.79
N MET A 78 28.46 -20.45 -6.97
CA MET A 78 28.23 -19.50 -5.89
C MET A 78 27.07 -20.10 -5.10
N GLU A 79 27.38 -20.68 -3.95
CA GLU A 79 26.41 -20.93 -2.88
C GLU A 79 25.81 -19.56 -2.55
N GLY A 80 24.69 -19.24 -3.19
CA GLY A 80 24.08 -17.92 -3.14
C GLY A 80 23.65 -17.64 -1.72
N SER A 81 24.39 -16.78 -1.02
CA SER A 81 23.92 -16.14 0.21
C SER A 81 22.56 -15.52 -0.11
N SER A 82 21.48 -16.10 0.44
CA SER A 82 20.14 -15.59 0.20
C SER A 82 20.03 -14.19 0.81
N THR A 83 20.11 -13.16 -0.05
CA THR A 83 20.01 -11.76 0.38
C THR A 83 18.63 -11.43 0.96
N THR A 84 17.61 -12.26 0.69
CA THR A 84 16.23 -12.11 1.18
C THR A 84 15.90 -13.07 2.32
N VAL A 85 14.80 -12.78 3.03
CA VAL A 85 14.22 -13.61 4.09
C VAL A 85 12.73 -13.86 3.84
N PRO A 86 12.14 -14.96 4.35
CA PRO A 86 10.69 -15.17 4.28
C PRO A 86 9.94 -13.96 4.82
N SER A 87 9.04 -13.42 4.00
CA SER A 87 8.33 -12.18 4.29
C SER A 87 6.82 -12.39 4.18
N ILE A 88 6.06 -11.57 4.91
CA ILE A 88 4.62 -11.64 5.02
C ILE A 88 4.00 -10.25 4.83
N VAL A 89 2.76 -10.24 4.36
CA VAL A 89 1.84 -9.11 4.47
C VAL A 89 0.93 -9.37 5.66
N VAL A 90 0.84 -8.43 6.59
CA VAL A 90 -0.06 -8.52 7.76
C VAL A 90 -1.19 -7.52 7.60
N TYR A 91 -2.42 -7.97 7.82
CA TYR A 91 -3.61 -7.13 7.92
C TYR A 91 -3.95 -6.88 9.38
N VAL A 92 -4.24 -5.63 9.69
CA VAL A 92 -4.73 -5.16 10.99
C VAL A 92 -5.78 -4.09 10.74
N THR A 93 -6.98 -4.23 11.31
CA THR A 93 -7.97 -3.16 11.31
C THR A 93 -7.85 -2.30 12.56
N VAL A 94 -8.18 -1.02 12.46
CA VAL A 94 -8.14 -0.04 13.55
C VAL A 94 -9.39 0.84 13.52
N PRO A 95 -9.89 1.36 14.66
CA PRO A 95 -11.16 2.08 14.71
C PRO A 95 -11.15 3.48 14.09
N ASN A 96 -9.97 4.07 13.84
CA ASN A 96 -9.84 5.42 13.29
C ASN A 96 -8.43 5.71 12.77
N LYS A 97 -8.34 6.82 12.04
CA LYS A 97 -7.12 7.34 11.42
C LYS A 97 -6.01 7.63 12.41
N GLU A 98 -6.33 8.21 13.57
CA GLU A 98 -5.34 8.55 14.58
C GLU A 98 -4.68 7.29 15.15
N ALA A 99 -5.48 6.27 15.46
CA ALA A 99 -5.01 4.96 15.92
C ALA A 99 -4.16 4.28 14.84
N GLY A 100 -4.62 4.28 13.59
CA GLY A 100 -3.88 3.71 12.45
C GLY A 100 -2.53 4.35 12.23
N LYS A 101 -2.48 5.69 12.21
CA LYS A 101 -1.24 6.44 12.04
C LYS A 101 -0.26 6.17 13.18
N LYS A 102 -0.73 6.23 14.43
CA LYS A 102 0.11 5.98 15.61
C LYS A 102 0.69 4.57 15.61
N LEU A 103 -0.14 3.56 15.32
CA LEU A 103 0.28 2.17 15.26
C LEU A 103 1.30 1.94 14.14
N ALA A 104 1.01 2.43 12.92
CA ALA A 104 1.91 2.34 11.78
C ALA A 104 3.29 2.97 12.05
N GLU A 105 3.33 4.18 12.61
CA GLU A 105 4.58 4.85 12.96
C GLU A 105 5.37 4.08 14.01
N SER A 106 4.70 3.52 15.03
CA SER A 106 5.36 2.74 16.08
C SER A 106 5.95 1.44 15.53
N LEU A 107 5.24 0.71 14.67
CA LEU A 107 5.72 -0.53 14.06
C LEU A 107 7.00 -0.33 13.24
N VAL A 108 7.04 0.75 12.45
CA VAL A 108 8.22 1.10 11.64
C VAL A 108 9.37 1.58 12.53
N ARG A 109 9.09 2.42 13.54
CA ARG A 109 10.11 2.93 14.47
C ARG A 109 10.78 1.82 15.27
N GLU A 110 10.01 0.84 15.73
CA GLU A 110 10.49 -0.35 16.46
C GLU A 110 11.12 -1.41 15.54
N LYS A 111 11.22 -1.13 14.23
CA LYS A 111 11.72 -2.04 13.18
C LYS A 111 11.00 -3.39 13.14
N LEU A 112 9.73 -3.41 13.56
CA LEU A 112 8.83 -4.57 13.47
C LEU A 112 8.21 -4.71 12.08
N ALA A 113 8.21 -3.65 11.28
CA ALA A 113 7.78 -3.64 9.90
C ALA A 113 8.64 -2.70 9.05
N ALA A 114 8.82 -3.04 7.78
CA ALA A 114 9.52 -2.17 6.84
C ALA A 114 8.62 -1.04 6.33
N CYS A 115 7.34 -1.34 6.08
CA CYS A 115 6.38 -0.38 5.54
C CYS A 115 4.95 -0.75 5.95
N VAL A 116 4.11 0.26 6.15
CA VAL A 116 2.67 0.12 6.42
C VAL A 116 1.90 1.02 5.45
N ASN A 117 0.89 0.48 4.76
CA ASN A 117 -0.07 1.28 4.00
C ASN A 117 -1.36 1.38 4.82
N LEU A 118 -1.98 2.56 4.85
CA LEU A 118 -3.27 2.77 5.51
C LEU A 118 -4.34 2.95 4.44
N VAL A 119 -5.39 2.14 4.51
CA VAL A 119 -6.57 2.22 3.64
C VAL A 119 -7.72 2.77 4.47
N PRO A 120 -8.10 4.05 4.27
CA PRO A 120 -9.15 4.68 5.05
C PRO A 120 -10.55 4.30 4.56
N GLY A 121 -11.55 4.50 5.41
CA GLY A 121 -12.96 4.43 5.03
C GLY A 121 -13.44 3.02 4.69
N ILE A 122 -12.91 2.02 5.38
CA ILE A 122 -13.45 0.66 5.29
C ILE A 122 -14.65 0.51 6.23
N GLU A 123 -15.57 -0.35 5.85
CA GLU A 123 -16.70 -0.76 6.67
C GLU A 123 -16.53 -2.24 7.02
N SER A 124 -16.45 -2.52 8.32
CA SER A 124 -16.29 -3.88 8.85
C SER A 124 -17.64 -4.39 9.32
N VAL A 125 -18.10 -5.50 8.74
CA VAL A 125 -19.38 -6.13 9.05
C VAL A 125 -19.12 -7.48 9.71
N TYR A 126 -19.66 -7.71 10.91
CA TYR A 126 -19.40 -8.92 11.69
C TYR A 126 -20.59 -9.27 12.59
N TRP A 127 -20.62 -10.50 13.11
CA TRP A 127 -21.67 -10.95 14.04
C TRP A 127 -21.18 -10.84 15.49
N TRP A 128 -21.91 -10.09 16.33
CA TRP A 128 -21.56 -9.95 17.74
C TRP A 128 -22.79 -9.65 18.59
N ASN A 129 -22.83 -10.22 19.80
CA ASN A 129 -23.94 -10.09 20.75
C ASN A 129 -25.34 -10.42 20.16
N GLY A 130 -25.39 -11.40 19.24
CA GLY A 130 -26.64 -11.87 18.64
C GLY A 130 -27.17 -11.03 17.49
N GLU A 131 -26.41 -10.06 16.99
CA GLU A 131 -26.80 -9.19 15.87
C GLU A 131 -25.63 -8.93 14.91
N VAL A 132 -25.95 -8.49 13.69
CA VAL A 132 -24.95 -7.98 12.74
C VAL A 132 -24.54 -6.58 13.18
N GLN A 133 -23.24 -6.40 13.42
CA GLN A 133 -22.62 -5.11 13.69
C GLN A 133 -21.93 -4.59 12.44
N THR A 134 -21.83 -3.27 12.37
CA THR A 134 -21.10 -2.56 11.33
C THR A 134 -20.33 -1.41 11.96
N ASP A 135 -19.02 -1.38 11.75
CA ASP A 135 -18.13 -0.32 12.24
C ASP A 135 -17.31 0.30 11.11
N SER A 136 -17.06 1.61 11.18
CA SER A 136 -16.12 2.30 10.30
C SER A 136 -14.70 2.13 10.83
N GLU A 137 -13.78 1.69 9.99
CA GLU A 137 -12.40 1.38 10.36
C GLU A 137 -11.39 1.87 9.31
N GLU A 138 -10.11 1.69 9.60
CA GLU A 138 -9.04 1.69 8.60
C GLU A 138 -8.34 0.32 8.56
N LEU A 139 -7.89 -0.08 7.37
CA LEU A 139 -7.07 -1.29 7.20
C LEU A 139 -5.60 -0.91 7.07
N LEU A 140 -4.75 -1.51 7.90
CA LEU A 140 -3.30 -1.45 7.79
C LEU A 140 -2.79 -2.65 7.01
N ILE A 141 -2.01 -2.39 5.97
CA ILE A 141 -1.32 -3.39 5.14
C ILE A 141 0.19 -3.29 5.41
N ILE A 142 0.67 -4.19 6.27
CA ILE A 142 2.00 -4.15 6.87
C ILE A 142 2.91 -5.15 6.16
N LYS A 143 4.10 -4.73 5.72
CA LYS A 143 5.10 -5.60 5.08
C LYS A 143 6.24 -5.83 6.04
N THR A 144 6.49 -7.09 6.41
CA THR A 144 7.53 -7.46 7.37
C THR A 144 8.08 -8.88 7.12
N ARG A 145 9.05 -9.29 7.93
CA ARG A 145 9.60 -10.65 7.96
C ARG A 145 8.64 -11.59 8.66
N GLN A 146 8.61 -12.85 8.22
CA GLN A 146 7.80 -13.88 8.87
C GLN A 146 8.23 -14.12 10.33
N SER A 147 9.52 -14.02 10.63
CA SER A 147 10.06 -14.20 11.99
C SER A 147 9.56 -13.17 13.00
N LEU A 148 9.10 -12.00 12.54
CA LEU A 148 8.64 -10.91 13.38
C LEU A 148 7.14 -10.97 13.68
N PHE A 149 6.41 -11.96 13.16
CA PHE A 149 4.95 -12.01 13.28
C PHE A 149 4.48 -11.99 14.74
N GLU A 150 5.07 -12.79 15.62
CA GLU A 150 4.69 -12.83 17.03
C GLU A 150 4.99 -11.50 17.74
N ALA A 151 6.19 -10.93 17.52
CA ALA A 151 6.59 -9.66 18.12
C ALA A 151 5.72 -8.49 17.62
N LEU A 152 5.37 -8.49 16.32
CA LEU A 152 4.42 -7.55 15.74
C LEU A 152 3.04 -7.71 16.38
N THR A 153 2.55 -8.93 16.54
CA THR A 153 1.24 -9.23 17.13
C THR A 153 1.14 -8.74 18.57
N GLU A 154 2.17 -8.99 19.39
CA GLU A 154 2.23 -8.49 20.77
C GLU A 154 2.30 -6.96 20.82
N HIS A 155 3.07 -6.35 19.91
CA HIS A 155 3.11 -4.90 19.79
C HIS A 155 1.75 -4.30 19.41
N VAL A 156 1.02 -4.93 18.49
CA VAL A 156 -0.35 -4.53 18.13
C VAL A 156 -1.24 -4.65 19.36
N LYS A 157 -1.31 -5.80 20.03
CA LYS A 157 -2.14 -5.99 21.25
C LYS A 157 -1.87 -4.95 22.32
N ALA A 158 -0.60 -4.61 22.57
CA ALA A 158 -0.22 -3.63 23.59
C ALA A 158 -0.63 -2.18 23.22
N ASN A 159 -0.81 -1.88 21.93
CA ASN A 159 -1.07 -0.54 21.42
C ASN A 159 -2.43 -0.39 20.72
N HIS A 160 -3.28 -1.42 20.77
CA HIS A 160 -4.58 -1.43 20.12
C HIS A 160 -5.72 -1.12 21.10
N PRO A 161 -6.74 -0.34 20.71
CA PRO A 161 -7.89 -0.01 21.58
C PRO A 161 -8.88 -1.17 21.77
N TYR A 162 -8.83 -2.21 20.92
CA TYR A 162 -9.66 -3.41 21.04
C TYR A 162 -9.00 -4.43 21.94
N ASP A 163 -9.82 -5.20 22.67
CA ASP A 163 -9.30 -6.28 23.51
C ASP A 163 -8.76 -7.45 22.66
N VAL A 164 -9.37 -7.69 21.50
CA VAL A 164 -8.92 -8.68 20.50
C VAL A 164 -8.82 -7.99 19.14
N PRO A 165 -7.64 -7.42 18.81
CA PRO A 165 -7.41 -6.85 17.49
C PRO A 165 -7.34 -7.94 16.42
N GLU A 166 -7.82 -7.64 15.21
CA GLU A 166 -7.53 -8.45 14.03
C GLU A 166 -6.04 -8.34 13.70
N VAL A 167 -5.34 -9.47 13.64
CA VAL A 167 -3.96 -9.58 13.14
C VAL A 167 -3.80 -10.87 12.38
N ILE A 168 -3.76 -10.81 11.05
CA ILE A 168 -3.63 -12.00 10.19
C ILE A 168 -2.52 -11.80 9.15
N ALA A 169 -1.85 -12.88 8.76
CA ALA A 169 -0.69 -12.82 7.87
C ALA A 169 -0.90 -13.64 6.58
N LEU A 170 -0.41 -13.11 5.47
CA LEU A 170 -0.37 -13.73 4.15
C LEU A 170 1.09 -13.86 3.69
N PRO A 171 1.54 -15.04 3.23
CA PRO A 171 2.92 -15.24 2.80
C PRO A 171 3.22 -14.52 1.48
N ILE A 172 4.34 -13.80 1.42
CA ILE A 172 4.87 -13.26 0.16
C ILE A 172 5.66 -14.36 -0.56
N LYS A 173 5.17 -14.79 -1.73
CA LYS A 173 5.80 -15.85 -2.53
C LYS A 173 6.73 -15.34 -3.62
N ALA A 174 6.55 -14.10 -4.06
CA ALA A 174 7.36 -13.46 -5.08
C ALA A 174 7.29 -11.93 -4.93
N GLY A 175 8.27 -11.24 -5.50
CA GLY A 175 8.36 -9.78 -5.50
C GLY A 175 9.66 -9.31 -6.14
N SER A 176 9.86 -7.99 -6.21
CA SER A 176 11.14 -7.43 -6.63
C SER A 176 12.23 -7.80 -5.61
N LEU A 177 13.35 -8.35 -6.10
CA LEU A 177 14.47 -8.77 -5.24
C LEU A 177 14.97 -7.62 -4.37
N GLN A 178 15.23 -6.46 -4.97
CA GLN A 178 15.71 -5.26 -4.27
C GLN A 178 14.71 -4.79 -3.19
N TYR A 179 13.40 -4.94 -3.44
CA TYR A 179 12.38 -4.59 -2.46
C TYR A 179 12.39 -5.55 -1.27
N LEU A 180 12.51 -6.86 -1.51
CA LEU A 180 12.55 -7.85 -0.42
C LEU A 180 13.85 -7.78 0.39
N GLU A 181 14.97 -7.42 -0.26
CA GLU A 181 16.21 -7.08 0.43
C GLU A 181 16.06 -5.85 1.30
N TRP A 182 15.39 -4.80 0.81
CA TRP A 182 15.07 -3.62 1.62
C TRP A 182 14.14 -3.95 2.80
N VAL A 183 13.14 -4.81 2.63
CA VAL A 183 12.28 -5.28 3.73
C VAL A 183 13.12 -5.95 4.80
N LYS A 184 14.02 -6.85 4.41
CA LYS A 184 14.99 -7.47 5.33
C LYS A 184 15.80 -6.39 6.06
N ASN A 185 16.49 -5.52 5.34
CA ASN A 185 17.44 -4.56 5.93
C ASN A 185 16.76 -3.48 6.80
N SER A 186 15.48 -3.20 6.57
CA SER A 186 14.71 -2.19 7.32
C SER A 186 14.09 -2.73 8.61
N THR A 187 14.13 -4.05 8.82
CA THR A 187 13.52 -4.72 9.97
C THR A 187 14.59 -5.37 10.85
N ARG A 188 14.29 -5.53 12.14
CA ARG A 188 15.21 -6.19 13.08
C ARG A 188 15.27 -7.70 12.81
N ASP A 189 16.33 -8.33 13.30
CA ASP A 189 16.55 -9.77 13.16
C ASP A 189 15.67 -10.60 14.11
#